data_AF-A0A2H0N1T5-F1
#
_entry.id   AF-A0A2H0N1T5-F1
#
_cell.length_a   1.000
_cell.length_b   1.000
_cell.length_c   1.000
_cell.angle_alpha   90.00
_cell.angle_beta   90.00
_cell.angle_gamma   90.00
#
_symmetry.space_group_name_H-M   'P 1'
#
loop_
_entity.id
_entity.type
_entity.pdbx_description
1 polymer ?
#
loop_
_entity_poly.entity_id
_entity_poly.type
_entity_poly.pdbx_seq_one_letter_code
_entity_poly.pdbx_strand_id
1 'polypeptide(L)'
;MYVNIRERRFARVFIAGFLLLCVVVLGIGIGSPEEAREKAREAATETTTQKTEKPAVQEESQKEIVFDIPSLIRKNISEVKNILGKPDSEFQPTKDQQSLGILPTATYQKDGYEIQIDYLSSTGDVAEIFLAKNSNSKSELLRAGNVDENSILYSVKLQLSLRPDIAKYTGVHIYRWK
;
A
#
# COMPACT_ATOMS: atom_id res chain seq x y z
N MET A 1 28.72 -14.76 -32.55
CA MET A 1 28.64 -16.16 -32.08
C MET A 1 27.29 -16.32 -31.40
N TYR A 2 26.37 -17.04 -32.04
CA TYR A 2 24.97 -17.21 -31.62
C TYR A 2 24.88 -18.11 -30.38
N VAL A 3 24.21 -17.65 -29.32
CA VAL A 3 23.68 -18.54 -28.28
C VAL A 3 22.22 -18.14 -28.06
N ASN A 4 21.35 -18.97 -28.62
CA ASN A 4 19.91 -18.88 -28.61
C ASN A 4 19.41 -19.78 -27.47
N ILE A 5 18.92 -19.21 -26.36
CA ILE A 5 18.35 -20.01 -25.25
C ILE A 5 16.84 -19.76 -25.20
N ARG A 6 16.17 -20.76 -25.78
CA ARG A 6 14.74 -21.07 -25.76
C ARG A 6 14.14 -21.13 -24.35
N GLU A 7 12.88 -20.72 -24.31
CA GLU A 7 11.74 -21.32 -23.59
C GLU A 7 11.94 -21.78 -22.15
N ARG A 8 11.34 -21.04 -21.20
CA ARG A 8 10.81 -21.64 -19.97
C ARG A 8 9.31 -21.42 -19.90
N ARG A 9 8.59 -22.44 -20.38
CA ARG A 9 7.15 -22.62 -20.16
C ARG A 9 6.91 -22.78 -18.66
N PHE A 10 6.05 -21.93 -18.10
CA PHE A 10 5.51 -22.09 -16.76
C PHE A 10 4.69 -23.38 -16.70
N ALA A 11 5.25 -24.41 -16.05
CA ALA A 11 4.53 -25.61 -15.69
C ALA A 11 3.58 -25.29 -14.52
N ARG A 12 2.27 -25.34 -14.81
CA ARG A 12 1.20 -25.43 -13.82
C ARG A 12 1.33 -26.79 -13.13
N VAL A 13 1.72 -26.80 -11.86
CA VAL A 13 1.63 -27.99 -11.01
C VAL A 13 0.39 -27.84 -10.14
N PHE A 14 -0.72 -28.39 -10.64
CA PHE A 14 -1.86 -28.79 -9.83
C PHE A 14 -1.46 -30.05 -9.07
N ILE A 15 -1.43 -30.01 -7.73
CA ILE A 15 -1.50 -31.22 -6.91
C ILE A 15 -2.75 -31.10 -6.05
N ALA A 16 -3.79 -31.77 -6.53
CA ALA A 16 -4.91 -32.24 -5.75
C ALA A 16 -4.50 -33.53 -5.01
N GLY A 17 -5.01 -33.72 -3.80
CA GLY A 17 -4.81 -34.90 -2.94
C GLY A 17 -5.05 -34.50 -1.48
N PHE A 18 -6.27 -34.43 -0.95
CA PHE A 18 -7.34 -35.44 -0.80
C PHE A 18 -7.04 -36.46 0.32
N LEU A 19 -8.03 -36.62 1.23
CA LEU A 19 -8.19 -37.58 2.35
C LEU A 19 -7.36 -37.29 3.64
N LEU A 20 -7.82 -37.51 4.88
CA LEU A 20 -9.09 -37.95 5.50
C LEU A 20 -8.77 -38.23 6.99
N LEU A 21 -9.56 -37.71 7.95
CA LEU A 21 -9.97 -38.27 9.28
C LEU A 21 -10.34 -37.07 10.20
N CYS A 22 -11.60 -36.76 10.52
CA CYS A 22 -12.67 -37.46 11.27
C CYS A 22 -12.79 -37.00 12.74
N VAL A 23 -14.07 -36.90 13.15
CA VAL A 23 -14.64 -36.87 14.52
C VAL A 23 -14.68 -35.48 15.19
N VAL A 24 -15.77 -34.70 15.04
CA VAL A 24 -17.09 -34.79 15.73
C VAL A 24 -16.99 -34.59 17.25
N VAL A 25 -17.33 -33.39 17.74
CA VAL A 25 -18.16 -33.25 18.94
C VAL A 25 -19.19 -32.15 18.71
N LEU A 26 -20.45 -32.57 18.79
CA LEU A 26 -21.66 -31.78 18.78
C LEU A 26 -21.73 -30.89 20.03
N GLY A 27 -21.98 -29.60 19.84
CA GLY A 27 -22.35 -28.66 20.88
C GLY A 27 -23.49 -27.78 20.39
N ILE A 28 -24.68 -28.36 20.27
CA ILE A 28 -25.93 -27.65 19.99
C ILE A 28 -26.30 -26.88 21.26
N GLY A 29 -25.97 -25.59 21.29
CA GLY A 29 -26.49 -24.64 22.27
C GLY A 29 -27.64 -23.84 21.68
N ILE A 30 -28.85 -24.42 21.69
CA ILE A 30 -30.09 -23.70 21.41
C ILE A 30 -30.40 -22.88 22.68
N GLY A 31 -29.97 -21.61 22.67
CA GLY A 31 -30.39 -20.62 23.66
C GLY A 31 -31.74 -20.04 23.27
N SER A 32 -32.78 -20.42 23.99
CA SER A 32 -34.16 -19.92 23.85
C SER A 32 -34.25 -18.41 24.15
N PRO A 33 -34.91 -17.60 23.31
CA PRO A 33 -35.03 -16.15 23.49
C PRO A 33 -36.35 -15.78 24.18
N GLU A 34 -36.61 -16.22 25.42
CA GLU A 34 -37.91 -15.93 26.06
C GLU A 34 -37.91 -15.87 27.60
N GLU A 35 -36.79 -15.59 28.27
CA GLU A 35 -36.75 -15.53 29.75
C GLU A 35 -35.99 -14.33 30.34
N ALA A 36 -35.80 -13.25 29.57
CA ALA A 36 -35.09 -12.04 30.04
C ALA A 36 -35.88 -10.74 29.87
N ARG A 37 -37.19 -10.79 29.61
CA ARG A 37 -38.00 -9.58 29.31
C ARG A 37 -38.94 -9.09 30.42
N GLU A 38 -38.96 -9.69 31.60
CA GLU A 38 -39.97 -9.36 32.62
C GLU A 38 -39.43 -9.12 34.04
N LYS A 39 -38.33 -8.36 34.20
CA LYS A 39 -37.92 -7.91 35.56
C LYS A 39 -37.00 -6.68 35.68
N ALA A 40 -37.07 -5.71 34.78
CA ALA A 40 -36.34 -4.44 34.99
C ALA A 40 -36.91 -3.21 34.26
N ARG A 41 -38.24 -3.13 34.10
CA ARG A 41 -38.92 -1.85 33.91
C ARG A 41 -39.38 -1.37 35.29
N GLU A 42 -39.14 -0.08 35.56
CA GLU A 42 -39.51 0.71 36.75
C GLU A 42 -38.48 0.80 37.89
N ALA A 43 -37.57 1.76 37.77
CA ALA A 43 -37.32 2.76 38.82
C ALA A 43 -36.39 3.89 38.32
N ALA A 44 -36.86 5.14 38.44
CA ALA A 44 -36.13 6.41 38.62
C ALA A 44 -34.92 6.70 37.70
N THR A 45 -34.98 7.61 36.73
CA THR A 45 -35.09 9.09 36.90
C THR A 45 -34.17 9.67 37.97
N GLU A 46 -32.86 9.61 37.73
CA GLU A 46 -31.91 10.58 38.29
C GLU A 46 -31.16 11.27 37.15
N THR A 47 -31.47 12.55 36.98
CA THR A 47 -30.80 13.48 36.09
C THR A 47 -29.38 13.73 36.62
N THR A 48 -28.40 12.96 36.13
CA THR A 48 -26.99 13.31 36.28
C THR A 48 -26.57 14.14 35.07
N THR A 49 -26.31 15.42 35.32
CA THR A 49 -25.68 16.35 34.38
C THR A 49 -24.30 15.81 33.97
N GLN A 50 -24.26 15.06 32.88
CA GLN A 50 -23.02 14.75 32.16
C GLN A 50 -22.47 16.06 31.61
N LYS A 51 -21.52 16.64 32.34
CA LYS A 51 -20.59 17.64 31.85
C LYS A 51 -20.00 17.07 30.55
N THR A 52 -20.46 17.58 29.42
CA THR A 52 -19.90 17.32 28.10
C THR A 52 -18.48 17.86 28.10
N GLU A 53 -17.53 17.04 28.56
CA GLU A 53 -16.14 17.18 28.21
C GLU A 53 -16.06 16.95 26.70
N LYS A 54 -16.12 18.08 25.98
CA LYS A 54 -15.68 18.21 24.60
C LYS A 54 -14.39 17.38 24.50
N PRO A 55 -14.35 16.31 23.68
CA PRO A 55 -13.12 15.57 23.47
C PRO A 55 -12.05 16.59 23.15
N ALA A 56 -10.99 16.61 23.95
CA ALA A 56 -9.78 17.32 23.59
C ALA A 56 -9.38 16.72 22.25
N VAL A 57 -9.69 17.45 21.18
CA VAL A 57 -9.18 17.20 19.84
C VAL A 57 -7.69 17.29 20.05
N GLN A 58 -7.06 16.13 20.20
CA GLN A 58 -5.62 16.02 20.04
C GLN A 58 -5.40 16.60 18.65
N GLU A 59 -4.81 17.79 18.60
CA GLU A 59 -4.17 18.29 17.40
C GLU A 59 -3.11 17.24 17.06
N GLU A 60 -3.52 16.20 16.33
CA GLU A 60 -2.61 15.36 15.60
C GLU A 60 -1.83 16.32 14.73
N SER A 61 -0.62 16.65 15.17
CA SER A 61 0.35 17.46 14.46
C SER A 61 0.23 17.12 12.98
N GLN A 62 -0.30 18.05 12.19
CA GLN A 62 -0.72 17.86 10.82
C GLN A 62 0.43 17.20 10.06
N LYS A 63 0.35 15.88 9.89
CA LYS A 63 1.44 15.07 9.35
C LYS A 63 1.68 15.53 7.92
N GLU A 64 2.89 15.99 7.65
CA GLU A 64 3.26 16.52 6.34
C GLU A 64 3.21 15.40 5.28
N ILE A 65 2.15 15.42 4.48
CA ILE A 65 2.03 14.63 3.26
C ILE A 65 2.81 15.38 2.18
N VAL A 66 3.87 14.76 1.67
CA VAL A 66 4.71 15.36 0.62
C VAL A 66 4.16 15.00 -0.76
N PHE A 67 3.86 13.72 -0.97
CA PHE A 67 3.27 13.17 -2.17
C PHE A 67 2.01 12.36 -1.83
N ASP A 68 0.93 12.55 -2.58
CA ASP A 68 -0.30 11.76 -2.43
C ASP A 68 -0.29 10.55 -3.37
N ILE A 69 0.48 9.51 -3.04
CA ILE A 69 0.70 8.34 -3.92
C ILE A 69 -0.60 7.63 -4.33
N PRO A 70 -1.62 7.46 -3.47
CA PRO A 70 -2.89 6.83 -3.86
C PRO A 70 -3.60 7.51 -5.04
N SER A 71 -3.48 8.84 -5.19
CA SER A 71 -4.08 9.54 -6.33
C SER A 71 -3.30 9.36 -7.63
N LEU A 72 -2.03 8.95 -7.55
CA LEU A 72 -1.13 8.78 -8.71
C LEU A 72 -1.11 7.35 -9.27
N ILE A 73 -1.22 6.34 -8.43
CA ILE A 73 -0.94 4.93 -8.80
C ILE A 73 -1.84 4.35 -9.91
N ARG A 74 -3.00 4.95 -10.16
CA ARG A 74 -3.95 4.55 -11.22
C ARG A 74 -3.97 5.49 -12.42
N LYS A 75 -3.06 6.46 -12.46
CA LYS A 75 -3.02 7.49 -13.47
C LYS A 75 -2.10 7.13 -14.63
N ASN A 76 -2.32 7.84 -15.73
CA ASN A 76 -1.35 7.91 -16.81
C ASN A 76 -0.24 8.92 -16.48
N ILE A 77 0.96 8.73 -16.99
CA ILE A 77 2.08 9.64 -16.80
C ILE A 77 1.76 11.08 -17.21
N SER A 78 0.94 11.30 -18.25
CA SER A 78 0.49 12.64 -18.63
C SER A 78 -0.37 13.30 -17.54
N GLU A 79 -1.26 12.54 -16.90
CA GLU A 79 -2.07 13.04 -15.78
C GLU A 79 -1.18 13.31 -14.55
N VAL A 80 -0.21 12.44 -14.28
CA VAL A 80 0.76 12.62 -13.19
C VAL A 80 1.56 13.90 -13.40
N LYS A 81 2.05 14.18 -14.61
CA LYS A 81 2.73 15.44 -14.96
C LYS A 81 1.84 16.66 -14.78
N ASN A 82 0.52 16.53 -15.00
CA ASN A 82 -0.40 17.63 -14.74
C ASN A 82 -0.59 17.89 -13.24
N ILE A 83 -0.51 16.85 -12.40
CA ILE A 83 -0.67 16.95 -10.94
C ILE A 83 0.63 17.43 -10.27
N LEU A 84 1.76 16.84 -10.63
CA LEU A 84 3.07 17.10 -9.99
C LEU A 84 3.88 18.18 -10.71
N GLY A 85 3.49 18.55 -11.93
CA GLY A 85 4.23 19.49 -12.77
C GLY A 85 5.28 18.80 -13.65
N LYS A 86 6.26 19.59 -14.09
CA LYS A 86 7.37 19.08 -14.91
C LYS A 86 8.32 18.26 -14.02
N PRO A 87 8.71 17.04 -14.42
CA PRO A 87 9.70 16.26 -13.67
C PRO A 87 11.08 16.91 -13.70
N ASP A 88 11.84 16.68 -12.63
CA ASP A 88 13.24 17.11 -12.50
C ASP A 88 14.16 16.35 -13.44
N SER A 89 13.85 15.07 -13.69
CA SER A 89 14.51 14.26 -14.70
C SER A 89 13.58 13.21 -15.30
N GLU A 90 13.84 12.85 -16.54
CA GLU A 90 13.14 11.76 -17.23
C GLU A 90 14.16 10.83 -17.85
N PHE A 91 13.92 9.53 -17.70
CA PHE A 91 14.66 8.47 -18.37
C PHE A 91 13.78 7.80 -19.41
N GLN A 92 14.29 7.71 -20.64
CA GLN A 92 13.64 6.98 -21.73
C GLN A 92 14.53 5.82 -22.16
N PRO A 93 14.11 4.56 -21.95
CA PRO A 93 14.89 3.40 -22.34
C PRO A 93 14.97 3.27 -23.86
N THR A 94 16.12 2.79 -24.34
CA THR A 94 16.29 2.37 -25.74
C THR A 94 15.41 1.16 -26.06
N LYS A 95 15.23 0.84 -27.35
CA LYS A 95 14.47 -0.35 -27.77
C LYS A 95 15.02 -1.65 -27.16
N ASP A 96 16.35 -1.77 -27.08
CA ASP A 96 17.01 -2.94 -26.50
C ASP A 96 16.73 -3.02 -24.99
N GLN A 97 16.76 -1.90 -24.27
CA GLN A 97 16.42 -1.84 -22.84
C GLN A 97 14.95 -2.18 -22.59
N GLN A 98 14.04 -1.70 -23.44
CA GLN A 98 12.62 -2.06 -23.40
C GLN A 98 12.43 -3.56 -23.61
N SER A 99 13.20 -4.19 -24.48
CA SER A 99 13.16 -5.65 -24.69
C SER A 99 13.60 -6.46 -23.47
N LEU A 100 14.38 -5.84 -22.57
CA LEU A 100 14.78 -6.39 -21.27
C LEU A 100 13.79 -6.05 -20.15
N GLY A 101 12.68 -5.37 -20.45
CA GLY A 101 11.66 -4.97 -19.49
C GLY A 101 11.98 -3.69 -18.70
N ILE A 102 12.98 -2.92 -19.12
CA ILE A 102 13.29 -1.63 -18.51
C ILE A 102 12.21 -0.62 -18.92
N LEU A 103 11.60 0.01 -17.92
CA LEU A 103 10.54 1.00 -18.12
C LEU A 103 11.11 2.42 -18.20
N PRO A 104 10.41 3.32 -18.90
CA PRO A 104 10.58 4.76 -18.71
C PRO A 104 10.31 5.18 -17.27
N THR A 105 11.05 6.20 -16.81
CA THR A 105 10.96 6.72 -15.45
C THR A 105 10.86 8.24 -15.47
N ALA A 106 9.96 8.80 -14.68
CA ALA A 106 9.93 10.24 -14.38
C ALA A 106 10.21 10.47 -12.89
N THR A 107 11.13 11.39 -12.59
CA THR A 107 11.59 11.66 -11.23
C THR A 107 11.19 13.07 -10.80
N TYR A 108 10.70 13.19 -9.57
CA TYR A 108 10.33 14.46 -8.94
C TYR A 108 10.93 14.55 -7.54
N GLN A 109 11.31 15.75 -7.13
CA GLN A 109 11.84 16.04 -5.80
C GLN A 109 11.01 17.10 -5.10
N LYS A 110 10.69 16.85 -3.83
CA LYS A 110 9.93 17.78 -2.98
C LYS A 110 10.29 17.53 -1.52
N ASP A 111 10.59 18.61 -0.78
CA ASP A 111 10.87 18.58 0.67
C ASP A 111 11.94 17.54 1.09
N GLY A 112 12.94 17.34 0.21
CA GLY A 112 14.02 16.38 0.42
C GLY A 112 13.60 14.91 0.29
N TYR A 113 12.41 14.63 -0.25
CA TYR A 113 11.99 13.33 -0.76
C TYR A 113 12.13 13.32 -2.28
N GLU A 114 12.42 12.14 -2.82
CA GLU A 114 12.37 11.89 -4.26
C GLU A 114 11.33 10.83 -4.55
N ILE A 115 10.53 11.03 -5.60
CA ILE A 115 9.60 10.04 -6.13
C ILE A 115 10.01 9.70 -7.56
N GLN A 116 10.16 8.42 -7.84
CA GLN A 116 10.38 7.86 -9.17
C GLN A 116 9.12 7.14 -9.61
N ILE A 117 8.65 7.43 -10.82
CA ILE A 117 7.42 6.88 -11.37
C ILE A 117 7.77 6.13 -12.65
N ASP A 118 7.73 4.81 -12.55
CA ASP A 118 7.93 3.90 -13.68
C ASP A 118 6.59 3.63 -14.34
N TYR A 119 6.54 3.74 -15.67
CA TYR A 119 5.29 3.63 -16.43
C TYR A 119 5.45 2.78 -17.68
N LEU A 120 4.34 2.21 -18.15
CA LEU A 120 4.34 1.37 -19.35
C LEU A 120 4.49 2.24 -20.60
N SER A 121 5.50 1.98 -21.44
CA SER A 121 5.70 2.77 -22.68
C SER A 121 4.52 2.73 -23.66
N SER A 122 3.73 1.65 -23.63
CA SER A 122 2.61 1.43 -24.56
C SER A 122 1.36 2.22 -24.20
N THR A 123 1.03 2.31 -22.92
CA THR A 123 -0.20 2.98 -22.45
C THR A 123 0.09 4.30 -21.74
N GLY A 124 1.28 4.44 -21.16
CA GLY A 124 1.64 5.52 -20.24
C GLY A 124 1.16 5.27 -18.81
N ASP A 125 0.53 4.13 -18.52
CA ASP A 125 0.02 3.84 -17.18
C ASP A 125 1.15 3.63 -16.19
N VAL A 126 0.99 4.19 -14.98
CA VAL A 126 1.91 3.95 -13.87
C VAL A 126 1.94 2.46 -13.53
N ALA A 127 3.15 1.90 -13.53
CA ALA A 127 3.43 0.52 -13.17
C ALA A 127 3.93 0.41 -11.72
N GLU A 128 4.84 1.30 -11.33
CA GLU A 128 5.49 1.32 -10.02
C GLU A 128 5.81 2.76 -9.61
N ILE A 129 5.70 3.01 -8.31
CA ILE A 129 6.15 4.27 -7.70
C ILE A 129 7.17 3.91 -6.62
N PHE A 130 8.35 4.52 -6.67
CA PHE A 130 9.36 4.43 -5.62
C PHE A 130 9.51 5.77 -4.92
N LEU A 131 9.22 5.82 -3.61
CA LEU A 131 9.46 6.99 -2.77
C LEU A 131 10.78 6.80 -2.03
N ALA A 132 11.80 7.55 -2.45
CA ALA A 132 13.14 7.51 -1.92
C ALA A 132 13.35 8.55 -0.80
N LYS A 133 13.80 8.06 0.35
CA LYS A 133 14.29 8.85 1.49
C LYS A 133 15.01 7.92 2.44
N ASN A 134 16.21 8.32 2.85
CA ASN A 134 16.90 7.65 3.95
C ASN A 134 16.12 7.91 5.25
N SER A 135 15.53 6.87 5.83
CA SER A 135 14.80 6.96 7.10
C SER A 135 15.00 5.71 7.96
N ASN A 136 14.99 5.89 9.28
CA ASN A 136 14.94 4.79 10.25
C ASN A 136 13.51 4.37 10.58
N SER A 137 12.51 5.08 10.06
CA SER A 137 11.10 4.91 10.38
C SER A 137 10.31 4.58 9.13
N LYS A 138 9.83 3.34 9.05
CA LYS A 138 8.85 2.92 8.03
C LYS A 138 7.65 3.86 7.99
N SER A 139 7.11 4.20 9.17
CA SER A 139 5.92 5.05 9.30
C SER A 139 6.11 6.47 8.77
N GLU A 140 7.34 6.98 8.76
CA GLU A 140 7.68 8.28 8.18
C GLU A 140 7.53 8.24 6.65
N LEU A 141 8.11 7.22 6.00
CA LEU A 141 8.03 7.04 4.56
C LEU A 141 6.58 6.91 4.07
N LEU A 142 5.80 6.05 4.74
CA LEU A 142 4.41 5.80 4.33
C LEU A 142 3.56 7.05 4.45
N ARG A 143 3.71 7.77 5.56
CA ARG A 143 3.04 9.04 5.81
C ARG A 143 3.40 10.12 4.80
N ALA A 144 4.69 10.27 4.47
CA ALA A 144 5.13 11.25 3.48
C ALA A 144 4.52 10.98 2.09
N GLY A 145 4.26 9.71 1.77
CA GLY A 145 3.59 9.28 0.55
C GLY A 145 2.06 9.10 0.64
N ASN A 146 1.43 9.45 1.77
CA ASN A 146 0.02 9.12 2.04
C ASN A 146 -0.36 7.65 1.77
N VAL A 147 0.55 6.72 2.09
CA VAL A 147 0.44 5.29 1.79
C VAL A 147 -0.21 4.55 2.96
N ASP A 148 -1.27 3.81 2.68
CA ASP A 148 -1.85 2.80 3.56
C ASP A 148 -1.37 1.41 3.12
N GLU A 149 -0.61 0.73 3.96
CA GLU A 149 -0.10 -0.61 3.69
C GLU A 149 -1.19 -1.66 3.48
N ASN A 150 -2.39 -1.42 4.01
CA ASN A 150 -3.53 -2.33 3.92
C ASN A 150 -4.46 -1.99 2.75
N SER A 151 -4.06 -1.05 1.89
CA SER A 151 -4.82 -0.66 0.72
C SER A 151 -5.05 -1.84 -0.24
N ILE A 152 -6.28 -1.98 -0.70
CA ILE A 152 -6.62 -2.93 -1.77
C ILE A 152 -6.17 -2.46 -3.16
N LEU A 153 -5.68 -1.22 -3.29
CA LEU A 153 -5.32 -0.61 -4.58
C LEU A 153 -3.87 -0.90 -5.01
N TYR A 154 -3.00 -1.20 -4.05
CA TYR A 154 -1.58 -1.44 -4.31
C TYR A 154 -0.95 -2.34 -3.25
N SER A 155 0.26 -2.80 -3.51
CA SER A 155 1.12 -3.48 -2.53
C SER A 155 2.36 -2.64 -2.24
N VAL A 156 2.86 -2.75 -1.01
CA VAL A 156 3.97 -1.93 -0.51
C VAL A 156 5.16 -2.82 -0.15
N LYS A 157 6.36 -2.45 -0.59
CA LYS A 157 7.62 -3.11 -0.22
C LYS A 157 8.65 -2.11 0.22
N LEU A 158 9.28 -2.33 1.36
CA LEU A 158 10.37 -1.47 1.83
C LEU A 158 11.68 -1.81 1.12
N GLN A 159 12.42 -0.79 0.76
CA GLN A 159 13.80 -0.91 0.31
C GLN A 159 14.72 -0.72 1.51
N LEU A 160 15.47 -1.76 1.85
CA LEU A 160 16.43 -1.74 2.96
C LEU A 160 17.77 -1.17 2.49
N SER A 161 18.44 -0.45 3.39
CA SER A 161 19.84 -0.11 3.18
C SER A 161 20.72 -1.35 3.28
N LEU A 162 21.68 -1.47 2.36
CA LEU A 162 22.75 -2.47 2.45
C LEU A 162 23.91 -2.01 3.33
N ARG A 163 24.00 -0.71 3.65
CA ARG A 163 25.04 -0.20 4.54
C ARG A 163 24.52 -0.07 5.98
N PRO A 164 25.23 -0.61 6.98
CA PRO A 164 24.80 -0.55 8.37
C PRO A 164 24.99 0.82 9.01
N ASP A 165 25.78 1.72 8.40
CA ASP A 165 26.12 3.04 8.93
C ASP A 165 25.09 4.13 8.58
N ILE A 166 24.08 3.81 7.77
CA ILE A 166 23.04 4.76 7.35
C ILE A 166 21.67 4.35 7.86
N ALA A 167 20.67 5.14 7.47
CA ALA A 167 19.28 4.86 7.77
C ALA A 167 18.86 3.45 7.32
N LYS A 168 18.04 2.78 8.13
CA LYS A 168 17.60 1.40 7.87
C LYS A 168 16.89 1.23 6.52
N TYR A 169 16.13 2.23 6.11
CA TYR A 169 15.36 2.23 4.88
C TYR A 169 15.90 3.31 3.93
N THR A 170 15.97 2.98 2.64
CA THR A 170 16.31 3.94 1.57
C THR A 170 15.07 4.41 0.82
N GLY A 171 13.94 3.72 0.99
CA GLY A 171 12.67 4.11 0.41
C GLY A 171 11.60 3.02 0.50
N VAL A 172 10.52 3.23 -0.25
CA VAL A 172 9.39 2.32 -0.35
C VAL A 172 8.92 2.22 -1.80
N HIS A 173 8.73 0.98 -2.26
CA HIS A 173 8.14 0.65 -3.54
C HIS A 173 6.64 0.41 -3.39
N ILE A 174 5.85 0.98 -4.29
CA ILE A 174 4.40 0.86 -4.35
C ILE A 174 4.03 0.30 -5.73
N TYR A 175 3.44 -0.89 -5.75
CA TYR A 175 3.05 -1.58 -6.97
C TYR A 175 1.53 -1.61 -7.10
N ARG A 176 1.03 -1.22 -8.27
CA ARG A 176 -0.38 -1.37 -8.60
C ARG A 176 -0.78 -2.85 -8.67
N TRP A 177 -1.91 -3.23 -8.06
CA TRP A 177 -2.47 -4.57 -8.28
C TRP A 177 -2.92 -4.73 -9.73
N LYS A 178 -2.61 -5.88 -10.33
CA LYS A 178 -3.07 -6.26 -11.67
C LYS A 178 -4.48 -6.79 -11.65
#